data_AF-A0AAW8H027-F1
#
_entry.id   AF-A0AAW8H027-F1
#
_cell.length_a   1.000
_cell.length_b   1.000
_cell.length_c   1.000
_cell.angle_alpha   90.00
_cell.angle_beta   90.00
_cell.angle_gamma   90.00
#
_symmetry.space_group_name_H-M   'P 1'
#
loop_
_entity.id
_entity.type
_entity.pdbx_description
1 polymer ?
#
loop_
_entity_poly.entity_id
_entity_poly.type
_entity_poly.pdbx_seq_one_letter_code
_entity_poly.pdbx_strand_id
1 'polypeptide(L)'
;MYSFKADSGWNFETELRCLIIYKTLAELEFPRGLQSDLCSVLSESTGLKFESVKAKVGNYKSEFCVTNPSNSSEATKYLVKNFGHMSLQELDALLTGYLLGKGEERT
;
A
#
# COMPACT_ATOMS: atom_id res chain seq x y z
N MET A 1 6.31 -17.17 -0.63
CA MET A 1 7.14 -16.15 0.04
C MET A 1 7.38 -15.06 -1.00
N TYR A 2 7.01 -13.81 -0.71
CA TYR A 2 7.29 -12.69 -1.63
C TYR A 2 8.62 -12.05 -1.22
N SER A 3 9.29 -11.46 -2.20
CA SER A 3 10.48 -10.64 -1.99
C SER A 3 10.38 -9.40 -2.85
N PHE A 4 11.02 -8.33 -2.40
CA PHE A 4 11.17 -7.12 -3.19
C PHE A 4 12.52 -7.15 -3.90
N LYS A 5 12.58 -6.61 -5.11
CA LYS A 5 13.86 -6.39 -5.78
C LYS A 5 14.61 -5.31 -5.01
N ALA A 6 15.85 -5.58 -4.60
CA ALA A 6 16.65 -4.70 -3.75
C ALA A 6 16.68 -3.25 -4.27
N ASP A 7 16.86 -3.06 -5.57
CA ASP A 7 17.02 -1.73 -6.18
C ASP A 7 15.69 -1.11 -6.67
N SER A 8 14.54 -1.73 -6.37
CA SER A 8 13.24 -1.24 -6.87
C SER A 8 12.64 -0.11 -6.04
N GLY A 9 13.17 0.15 -4.84
CA GLY A 9 12.57 1.06 -3.86
C GLY A 9 11.27 0.54 -3.22
N TRP A 10 10.74 -0.59 -3.69
CA TRP A 10 9.57 -1.23 -3.08
C TRP A 10 9.97 -2.05 -1.86
N ASN A 11 9.16 -1.94 -0.82
CA ASN A 11 9.32 -2.70 0.42
C ASN A 11 7.95 -2.92 1.08
N PHE A 12 7.94 -3.59 2.23
CA PHE A 12 6.71 -3.90 2.95
C PHE A 12 5.97 -2.64 3.40
N GLU A 13 6.68 -1.63 3.94
CA GLU A 13 6.09 -0.37 4.38
C GLU A 13 5.35 0.32 3.24
N THR A 14 5.97 0.46 2.07
CA THR A 14 5.34 1.13 0.93
C THR A 14 4.12 0.36 0.42
N GLU A 15 4.18 -0.98 0.38
CA GLU A 15 3.02 -1.81 0.04
C GLU A 15 1.87 -1.62 1.04
N LEU A 16 2.18 -1.59 2.34
CA LEU A 16 1.18 -1.38 3.39
C LEU A 16 0.56 0.03 3.29
N ARG A 17 1.36 1.06 3.02
CA ARG A 17 0.85 2.41 2.76
C ARG A 17 -0.07 2.47 1.53
N CYS A 18 0.22 1.69 0.48
CA CYS A 18 -0.69 1.58 -0.68
C CYS A 18 -2.03 0.92 -0.32
N LEU A 19 -2.03 -0.11 0.54
CA LEU A 19 -3.25 -0.72 1.06
C LEU A 19 -4.07 0.28 1.90
N ILE A 20 -3.39 1.07 2.75
CA ILE A 20 -4.01 2.14 3.55
C ILE A 20 -4.67 3.17 2.62
N ILE A 21 -3.97 3.66 1.60
CA ILE A 21 -4.56 4.57 0.60
C ILE A 21 -5.81 3.97 -0.04
N TYR A 22 -5.78 2.70 -0.44
CA TYR A 22 -6.95 2.02 -0.97
C TYR A 22 -8.11 2.03 0.05
N LYS A 23 -7.85 1.70 1.33
CA LYS A 23 -8.87 1.68 2.39
C LYS A 23 -9.47 3.05 2.64
N THR A 24 -8.66 4.10 2.71
CA THR A 24 -9.12 5.49 2.80
C THR A 24 -10.03 5.85 1.62
N LEU A 25 -9.65 5.46 0.40
CA LEU A 25 -10.50 5.71 -0.77
C LEU A 25 -11.81 4.94 -0.71
N ALA A 26 -11.80 3.68 -0.24
CA ALA A 26 -12.99 2.86 -0.13
C ALA A 26 -13.96 3.39 0.94
N GLU A 27 -13.47 3.80 2.11
CA GLU A 27 -14.28 4.41 3.19
C GLU A 27 -14.94 5.72 2.75
N LEU A 28 -14.31 6.46 1.84
CA LEU A 28 -14.81 7.74 1.31
C LEU A 28 -15.55 7.61 -0.03
N GLU A 29 -15.83 6.39 -0.48
CA GLU A 29 -16.52 6.11 -1.76
C GLU A 29 -15.82 6.67 -3.02
N PHE A 30 -14.49 6.61 -3.04
CA PHE A 30 -13.63 6.94 -4.19
C PHE A 30 -13.81 8.36 -4.75
N PRO A 31 -13.59 9.42 -3.93
CA PRO A 31 -13.75 10.79 -4.40
C PRO A 31 -12.75 11.11 -5.52
N ARG A 32 -13.23 11.87 -6.53
CA ARG A 32 -12.42 12.25 -7.68
C ARG A 32 -11.21 13.07 -7.24
N GLY A 33 -10.02 12.73 -7.75
CA GLY A 33 -8.77 13.44 -7.46
C GLY A 33 -7.99 12.87 -6.28
N LEU A 34 -8.67 12.41 -5.21
CA LEU A 34 -8.01 12.03 -3.96
C LEU A 34 -6.95 10.92 -4.11
N GLN A 35 -7.18 9.93 -5.00
CA GLN A 35 -6.17 8.90 -5.25
C GLN A 35 -4.87 9.51 -5.78
N SER A 36 -4.96 10.48 -6.71
CA SER A 36 -3.77 11.14 -7.26
C SER A 36 -3.06 11.93 -6.18
N ASP A 37 -3.78 12.66 -5.34
CA ASP A 37 -3.19 13.48 -4.28
C ASP A 37 -2.42 12.60 -3.28
N LEU A 38 -3.06 11.53 -2.79
CA LEU A 38 -2.43 10.58 -1.87
C LEU A 38 -1.23 9.84 -2.50
N CYS A 39 -1.33 9.46 -3.78
CA CYS A 39 -0.22 8.83 -4.49
C CYS A 39 0.94 9.80 -4.73
N SER A 40 0.69 11.10 -4.92
CA SER A 40 1.74 12.11 -5.04
C SER A 40 2.53 12.24 -3.75
N VAL A 41 1.83 12.37 -2.62
CA VAL A 41 2.46 12.45 -1.28
C VAL A 41 3.32 11.21 -1.00
N LEU A 42 2.80 10.01 -1.28
CA LEU A 42 3.57 8.78 -1.07
C LEU A 42 4.77 8.67 -2.02
N SER A 43 4.59 9.05 -3.29
CA SER A 43 5.66 9.09 -4.29
C SER A 43 6.81 10.01 -3.85
N GLU A 44 6.50 11.22 -3.41
CA GLU A 44 7.49 12.19 -2.91
C GLU A 44 8.23 11.66 -1.69
N SER A 45 7.51 11.08 -0.71
CA SER A 45 8.14 10.57 0.53
C SER A 45 9.04 9.35 0.33
N THR A 46 8.82 8.55 -0.72
CA THR A 46 9.54 7.29 -0.97
C THR A 46 10.55 7.37 -2.11
N GLY A 47 10.48 8.43 -2.93
CA GLY A 47 11.24 8.54 -4.18
C GLY A 47 10.75 7.60 -5.29
N LEU A 48 9.68 6.83 -5.07
CA LEU A 48 9.08 5.99 -6.10
C LEU A 48 8.37 6.84 -7.14
N LYS A 49 8.32 6.38 -8.39
CA LYS A 49 7.57 7.06 -9.45
C LYS A 49 6.07 7.08 -9.12
N PHE A 50 5.45 8.25 -9.25
CA PHE A 50 4.01 8.47 -9.06
C PHE A 50 3.15 7.39 -9.76
N GLU A 51 3.40 7.14 -11.05
CA GLU A 51 2.63 6.14 -11.81
C GLU A 51 2.79 4.72 -11.26
N SER A 52 3.95 4.39 -10.68
CA SER A 52 4.16 3.08 -10.05
C SER A 52 3.34 2.95 -8.76
N VAL A 53 3.27 3.99 -7.95
CA VAL A 53 2.47 4.02 -6.72
C VAL A 53 0.98 3.96 -7.07
N LYS A 54 0.54 4.78 -8.03
CA LYS A 54 -0.83 4.82 -8.50
C LYS A 54 -1.29 3.48 -9.09
N ALA A 55 -0.45 2.84 -9.89
CA ALA A 55 -0.70 1.50 -10.39
C ALA A 55 -0.83 0.48 -9.26
N LYS A 56 -0.02 0.59 -8.19
CA LYS A 56 -0.11 -0.30 -7.04
C LYS A 56 -1.43 -0.16 -6.28
N VAL A 57 -1.88 1.07 -6.04
CA VAL A 57 -3.21 1.32 -5.46
C VAL A 57 -4.32 0.77 -6.37
N GLY A 58 -4.16 0.87 -7.69
CA GLY A 58 -5.03 0.21 -8.67
C GLY A 58 -5.09 -1.31 -8.50
N ASN A 59 -3.95 -1.97 -8.30
CA ASN A 59 -3.92 -3.41 -8.05
C ASN A 59 -4.72 -3.79 -6.79
N TYR A 60 -4.63 -3.01 -5.70
CA TYR A 60 -5.48 -3.25 -4.52
C TYR A 60 -6.97 -3.16 -4.88
N LYS A 61 -7.41 -2.13 -5.63
CA LYS A 61 -8.80 -2.04 -6.11
C LYS A 61 -9.24 -3.29 -6.88
N SER A 62 -8.38 -3.84 -7.73
CA SER A 62 -8.64 -5.06 -8.47
C SER A 62 -8.72 -6.30 -7.58
N GLU A 63 -7.83 -6.46 -6.60
CA GLU A 63 -7.88 -7.58 -5.64
C GLU A 63 -9.13 -7.54 -4.73
N PHE A 64 -9.68 -6.35 -4.50
CA PHE A 64 -10.95 -6.16 -3.79
C PHE A 64 -12.17 -6.09 -4.73
N CYS A 65 -12.02 -6.47 -6.00
CA CYS A 65 -13.10 -6.51 -7.00
C CYS A 65 -13.81 -5.16 -7.27
N VAL A 66 -13.16 -4.04 -6.94
CA VAL A 66 -13.68 -2.69 -7.25
C VAL A 66 -13.48 -2.35 -8.73
N THR A 67 -12.38 -2.84 -9.31
CA THR A 67 -12.04 -2.68 -10.73
C THR A 67 -11.75 -4.04 -11.36
N ASN A 68 -11.62 -4.06 -12.69
CA ASN A 68 -11.28 -5.28 -13.43
C ASN A 68 -9.99 -5.94 -12.89
N PRO A 69 -9.86 -7.27 -12.98
CA PRO A 69 -8.67 -7.98 -12.55
C PRO A 69 -7.38 -7.41 -13.16
N SER A 70 -6.31 -7.41 -12.35
CA SER A 70 -4.97 -6.95 -12.74
C SER A 70 -3.92 -8.02 -12.43
N ASN A 71 -2.72 -7.85 -12.97
CA ASN A 71 -1.56 -8.68 -12.62
C ASN A 71 -0.90 -8.18 -11.33
N SER A 72 -1.61 -8.32 -10.20
CA SER A 72 -1.12 -7.92 -8.89
C SER A 72 0.11 -8.73 -8.50
N SER A 73 1.10 -8.06 -7.90
CA SER A 73 2.29 -8.74 -7.39
C SER A 73 1.97 -9.65 -6.21
N GLU A 74 2.81 -10.66 -5.98
CA GLU A 74 2.66 -11.58 -4.84
C GLU A 74 2.66 -10.87 -3.48
N ALA A 75 3.37 -9.73 -3.35
CA ALA A 75 3.32 -8.90 -2.15
C ALA A 75 1.91 -8.31 -1.93
N THR A 76 1.32 -7.68 -2.95
CA THR A 76 -0.06 -7.19 -2.93
C THR A 76 -1.05 -8.29 -2.54
N LYS A 77 -0.99 -9.47 -3.19
CA LYS A 77 -1.87 -10.60 -2.87
C LYS A 77 -1.69 -11.07 -1.42
N TYR A 78 -0.44 -11.11 -0.95
CA TYR A 78 -0.14 -11.44 0.44
C TYR A 78 -0.76 -10.42 1.41
N LEU A 79 -0.60 -9.12 1.18
CA LEU A 79 -1.16 -8.10 2.05
C LEU A 79 -2.69 -8.15 2.07
N VAL A 80 -3.34 -8.34 0.92
CA VAL A 80 -4.80 -8.53 0.86
C VAL A 80 -5.23 -9.74 1.68
N LYS A 81 -4.56 -10.90 1.50
CA LYS A 81 -4.88 -12.12 2.23
C LYS A 81 -4.73 -11.98 3.75
N ASN A 82 -3.69 -11.30 4.23
CA ASN A 82 -3.34 -11.28 5.65
C ASN A 82 -3.87 -10.06 6.41
N PHE A 83 -4.03 -8.92 5.73
CA PHE A 83 -4.39 -7.64 6.37
C PHE A 83 -5.57 -6.96 5.68
N GLY A 84 -6.06 -7.47 4.55
CA GLY A 84 -7.13 -6.83 3.79
C GLY A 84 -8.48 -6.75 4.52
N HIS A 85 -8.68 -7.56 5.56
CA HIS A 85 -9.87 -7.52 6.42
C HIS A 85 -9.80 -6.45 7.52
N MET A 86 -8.62 -5.88 7.78
CA MET A 86 -8.44 -4.85 8.81
C MET A 86 -9.11 -3.53 8.42
N SER A 87 -9.53 -2.78 9.44
CA SER A 87 -9.96 -1.39 9.37
C SER A 87 -8.79 -0.44 9.10
N LEU A 88 -9.08 0.81 8.73
CA LEU A 88 -8.05 1.82 8.53
C LEU A 88 -7.22 2.04 9.81
N GLN A 89 -7.87 2.09 10.98
CA GLN A 89 -7.20 2.29 12.27
C GLN A 89 -6.27 1.12 12.63
N GLU A 90 -6.68 -0.12 12.35
CA GLU A 90 -5.84 -1.31 12.57
C GLU A 90 -4.62 -1.33 11.64
N LEU A 91 -4.78 -0.91 10.38
CA LEU A 91 -3.66 -0.82 9.43
C LEU A 91 -2.68 0.28 9.82
N ASP A 92 -3.17 1.43 10.31
CA ASP A 92 -2.32 2.49 10.85
C ASP A 92 -1.55 2.03 12.10
N ALA A 93 -2.21 1.27 12.98
CA ALA A 93 -1.55 0.67 14.14
C ALA A 93 -0.49 -0.37 13.74
N LEU A 94 -0.78 -1.21 12.74
CA LEU A 94 0.18 -2.18 12.18
C LEU A 94 1.40 -1.48 11.58
N LEU A 95 1.19 -0.42 10.79
CA LEU A 95 2.27 0.37 10.22
C LEU A 95 3.13 1.00 11.31
N THR A 96 2.50 1.57 12.34
CA THR A 96 3.21 2.16 13.48
C THR A 96 4.06 1.12 14.21
N GLY A 97 3.50 -0.05 14.52
CA GLY A 97 4.23 -1.14 15.15
C GLY A 97 5.40 -1.65 14.31
N TYR A 98 5.21 -1.77 12.99
CA TYR A 98 6.28 -2.14 12.06
C TYR A 98 7.43 -1.14 12.07
N LEU A 99 7.12 0.16 12.05
CA LEU A 99 8.13 1.24 12.06
C LEU A 99 8.90 1.29 13.39
N LEU A 100 8.23 1.10 14.52
CA LEU A 100 8.88 1.00 15.83
C LEU A 100 9.85 -0.18 15.86
N GLY A 101 9.42 -1.36 15.40
CA GLY A 101 10.28 -2.55 15.34
C GLY A 101 11.47 -2.41 14.38
N LYS A 102 11.36 -1.61 13.32
CA LYS A 102 12.50 -1.26 12.45
C LYS A 102 13.45 -0.24 13.07
N GLY A 103 12.94 0.66 13.91
CA GLY A 103 13.76 1.64 14.62
C GLY A 103 14.65 1.01 15.70
N GLU A 104 14.31 -0.19 16.17
CA GLU A 104 15.10 -1.00 17.10
C GLU A 104 16.15 -1.88 16.39
N GLU A 105 16.84 -1.38 15.35
CA GLU A 105 18.11 -1.98 14.96
C GLU A 105 19.07 -1.83 16.16
N ARG A 106 19.12 -2.90 16.96
CA ARG A 106 19.90 -3.01 18.20
C ARG A 106 21.36 -2.67 17.90
N THR A 107 21.80 -1.52 18.39
CA THR A 107 23.21 -1.21 18.66
C THR A 107 23.85 -2.27 19.55
#